data_AF-A0A381UT53-F1
#
_entry.id   AF-A0A381UT53-F1
#
_cell.length_a   1.000
_cell.length_b   1.000
_cell.length_c   1.000
_cell.angle_alpha   90.00
_cell.angle_beta   90.00
_cell.angle_gamma   90.00
#
_symmetry.space_group_name_H-M   'P 1'
#
loop_
_entity.id
_entity.type
_entity.pdbx_description
1 polymer ?
#
loop_
_entity_poly.entity_id
_entity_poly.type
_entity_poly.pdbx_seq_one_letter_code
_entity_poly.pdbx_strand_id
1 'polypeptide(L)'
;MATIQCPPDCNYLVSAKTHPPATVQRQREQDARFVLPLVAGLSPQQYQLFFLVQRAIHRLAETGEPSVDDAVVQDTARALAATYETASKGIIYEHRPSSLHAERLAHELKPLLEASDGRGPVASERDLVEVFQRVERAAGQAKTTLRGNNRAYLDLVARLMQPTPGDSDTATSDVAGPRDGRDPENPRIIVP
;
A
#
# COMPACT_ATOMS: atom_id res chain seq x y z
N MET A 1 18.75 13.56 -25.47
CA MET A 1 17.72 13.45 -24.42
C MET A 1 17.30 14.86 -24.04
N ALA A 2 16.11 15.28 -24.48
CA ALA A 2 15.52 16.57 -24.11
C ALA A 2 14.41 16.29 -23.08
N THR A 3 14.51 16.89 -21.90
CA THR A 3 13.49 16.78 -20.85
C THR A 3 12.53 17.95 -21.01
N ILE A 4 11.28 17.69 -21.34
CA ILE A 4 10.24 18.72 -21.41
C ILE A 4 9.65 18.89 -20.01
N GLN A 5 9.78 20.07 -19.43
CA GLN A 5 9.01 20.45 -18.24
C GLN A 5 7.57 20.73 -18.66
N CYS A 6 6.68 19.76 -18.49
CA CYS A 6 5.27 19.96 -18.73
C CYS A 6 4.53 20.28 -17.43
N PRO A 7 3.82 21.43 -17.35
CA PRO A 7 2.88 21.70 -16.28
C PRO A 7 1.73 20.66 -16.29
N PRO A 8 0.99 20.48 -15.18
CA PRO A 8 -0.01 19.41 -15.01
C PRO A 8 -1.11 19.39 -16.10
N ASP A 9 -1.42 20.55 -16.68
CA ASP A 9 -2.47 20.73 -17.70
C ASP A 9 -1.94 20.55 -19.14
N CYS A 10 -0.71 20.11 -19.28
CA CYS A 10 -0.07 19.90 -20.57
C CYS A 10 -0.82 18.83 -21.38
N ASN A 11 -1.28 19.19 -22.58
CA ASN A 11 -2.02 18.29 -23.48
C ASN A 11 -1.29 16.96 -23.74
N TYR A 12 0.04 16.95 -23.75
CA TYR A 12 0.82 15.71 -23.88
C TYR A 12 0.69 14.79 -22.66
N LEU A 13 0.59 15.33 -21.45
CA LEU A 13 0.32 14.55 -20.23
C LEU A 13 -1.12 14.03 -20.22
N VAL A 14 -2.09 14.85 -20.64
CA VAL A 14 -3.50 14.45 -20.75
C VAL A 14 -3.65 13.31 -21.77
N SER A 15 -3.09 13.44 -22.96
CA SER A 15 -3.13 12.39 -23.99
C SER A 15 -2.43 11.09 -23.55
N ALA A 16 -1.32 11.19 -22.81
CA ALA A 16 -0.64 10.02 -22.26
C ALA A 16 -1.45 9.32 -21.16
N LYS A 17 -2.25 10.06 -20.38
CA LYS A 17 -3.22 9.49 -19.42
C LYS A 17 -4.37 8.78 -20.13
N THR A 18 -4.87 9.33 -21.24
CA THR A 18 -5.98 8.74 -22.03
C THR A 18 -5.55 7.50 -22.80
N HIS A 19 -4.29 7.44 -23.26
CA HIS A 19 -3.74 6.33 -24.01
C HIS A 19 -2.40 5.86 -23.41
N PRO A 20 -2.43 5.16 -22.26
CA PRO A 20 -1.21 4.73 -21.59
C PRO A 20 -0.41 3.74 -22.47
N PRO A 21 0.93 3.69 -22.33
CA PRO A 21 1.74 2.71 -23.03
C PRO A 21 1.26 1.27 -22.78
N ALA A 22 1.39 0.38 -23.77
CA ALA A 22 0.94 -1.00 -23.65
C ALA A 22 1.57 -1.75 -22.46
N THR A 23 2.78 -1.38 -22.05
CA THR A 23 3.45 -1.91 -20.84
C THR A 23 2.73 -1.53 -19.56
N VAL A 24 2.30 -0.26 -19.44
CA VAL A 24 1.52 0.24 -18.29
C VAL A 24 0.14 -0.39 -18.26
N GLN A 25 -0.51 -0.55 -19.41
CA GLN A 25 -1.80 -1.25 -19.51
C GLN A 25 -1.69 -2.69 -19.01
N ARG A 26 -0.71 -3.45 -19.51
CA ARG A 26 -0.47 -4.84 -19.09
C ARG A 26 -0.17 -4.94 -17.59
N GLN A 27 0.61 -4.00 -17.03
CA GLN A 27 0.88 -3.95 -15.59
C GLN A 27 -0.42 -3.73 -14.80
N ARG A 28 -1.24 -2.75 -15.19
CA ARG A 28 -2.54 -2.47 -14.52
C ARG A 28 -3.48 -3.67 -14.58
N GLU A 29 -3.55 -4.35 -15.72
CA GLU A 29 -4.36 -5.57 -15.83
C GLU A 29 -3.83 -6.71 -14.94
N GLN A 30 -2.51 -6.88 -14.85
CA GLN A 30 -1.89 -7.88 -13.97
C GLN A 30 -2.14 -7.55 -12.49
N ASP A 31 -1.93 -6.30 -12.10
CA ASP A 31 -2.21 -5.79 -10.76
C ASP A 31 -3.69 -6.01 -10.40
N ALA A 32 -4.62 -5.67 -11.30
CA ALA A 32 -6.05 -5.88 -11.07
C ALA A 32 -6.40 -7.37 -10.92
N ARG A 33 -5.88 -8.24 -11.79
CA ARG A 33 -6.09 -9.70 -11.69
C ARG A 33 -5.56 -10.27 -10.37
N PHE A 34 -4.49 -9.68 -9.82
CA PHE A 34 -3.93 -10.08 -8.53
C PHE A 34 -4.72 -9.53 -7.34
N VAL A 35 -5.14 -8.27 -7.37
CA VAL A 35 -5.82 -7.59 -6.26
C VAL A 35 -7.28 -8.02 -6.10
N LEU A 36 -7.99 -8.23 -7.21
CA LEU A 36 -9.44 -8.52 -7.17
C LEU A 36 -9.77 -9.73 -6.26
N PRO A 37 -9.06 -10.88 -6.34
CA PRO A 37 -9.28 -11.99 -5.42
C PRO A 37 -8.97 -11.68 -3.95
N LEU A 38 -8.07 -10.73 -3.66
CA LEU A 38 -7.71 -10.35 -2.29
C LEU A 38 -8.81 -9.55 -1.61
N VAL A 39 -9.54 -8.72 -2.36
CA VAL A 39 -10.63 -7.89 -1.83
C VAL A 39 -12.00 -8.53 -2.00
N ALA A 40 -12.12 -9.54 -2.86
CA ALA A 40 -13.36 -10.27 -3.06
C ALA A 40 -13.86 -10.89 -1.75
N GLY A 41 -15.17 -10.73 -1.48
CA GLY A 41 -15.83 -11.30 -0.31
C GLY A 41 -15.45 -10.67 1.04
N LEU A 42 -14.70 -9.57 1.08
CA LEU A 42 -14.51 -8.80 2.31
C LEU A 42 -15.81 -8.13 2.72
N SER A 43 -16.11 -8.13 4.02
CA SER A 43 -17.10 -7.21 4.57
C SER A 43 -16.62 -5.76 4.45
N PRO A 44 -17.51 -4.75 4.53
CA PRO A 44 -17.10 -3.34 4.49
C PRO A 44 -16.04 -2.99 5.56
N GLN A 45 -16.16 -3.57 6.75
CA GLN A 45 -15.21 -3.37 7.85
C GLN A 45 -13.85 -4.00 7.52
N GLN A 46 -13.85 -5.23 7.02
CA GLN A 46 -12.60 -5.91 6.64
C GLN A 46 -11.93 -5.22 5.46
N TYR A 47 -12.71 -4.65 4.53
CA TYR A 47 -12.18 -3.83 3.45
C TYR A 47 -11.48 -2.59 3.98
N GLN A 48 -12.11 -1.82 4.88
CA GLN A 48 -11.48 -0.67 5.52
C GLN A 48 -10.20 -1.05 6.25
N LEU A 49 -10.22 -2.14 7.02
CA LEU A 49 -9.06 -2.66 7.73
C LEU A 49 -7.95 -3.11 6.78
N PHE A 50 -8.29 -3.79 5.68
CA PHE A 50 -7.33 -4.19 4.66
C PHE A 50 -6.59 -2.98 4.10
N PHE A 51 -7.29 -1.93 3.70
CA PHE A 51 -6.68 -0.70 3.19
C PHE A 51 -5.86 0.04 4.25
N LEU A 52 -6.31 0.06 5.51
CA LEU A 52 -5.55 0.63 6.62
C LEU A 52 -4.21 -0.09 6.80
N VAL A 53 -4.21 -1.43 6.77
CA VAL A 53 -2.99 -2.24 6.85
C VAL A 53 -2.10 -1.99 5.64
N GLN A 54 -2.64 -1.93 4.42
CA GLN A 54 -1.83 -1.62 3.23
C GLN A 54 -1.17 -0.25 3.33
N ARG A 55 -1.90 0.78 3.78
CA ARG A 55 -1.37 2.13 3.96
C ARG A 55 -0.27 2.17 5.03
N ALA A 56 -0.43 1.41 6.10
CA ALA A 56 0.59 1.29 7.14
C ALA A 56 1.88 0.65 6.61
N ILE A 57 1.75 -0.49 5.90
CA ILE A 57 2.87 -1.17 5.25
C ILE A 57 3.56 -0.24 4.24
N HIS A 58 2.78 0.49 3.43
CA HIS A 58 3.31 1.46 2.47
C HIS A 58 4.15 2.54 3.15
N ARG A 59 3.59 3.21 4.16
CA ARG A 59 4.27 4.29 4.89
C ARG A 59 5.57 3.78 5.52
N LEU A 60 5.55 2.59 6.12
CA LEU A 60 6.73 2.00 6.73
C LEU A 60 7.79 1.64 5.67
N ALA A 61 7.38 1.13 4.51
CA ALA A 61 8.29 0.88 3.40
C ALA A 61 8.92 2.18 2.84
N GLU A 62 8.20 3.30 2.86
CA GLU A 62 8.71 4.61 2.43
C GLU A 62 9.74 5.22 3.39
N THR A 63 9.65 4.91 4.69
CA THR A 63 10.62 5.44 5.69
C THR A 63 12.05 4.92 5.51
N GLY A 64 12.25 3.95 4.60
CA GLY A 64 13.57 3.66 4.03
C GLY A 64 14.49 2.80 4.90
N GLU A 65 13.99 2.08 5.91
CA GLU A 65 14.80 1.02 6.55
C GLU A 65 15.08 -0.10 5.52
N PRO A 66 16.35 -0.35 5.14
CA PRO A 66 16.72 -1.04 3.89
C PRO A 66 16.55 -2.57 3.87
N SER A 67 15.52 -3.14 4.50
CA SER A 67 15.37 -4.59 4.62
C SER A 67 13.94 -5.13 4.67
N VAL A 68 12.92 -4.27 4.55
CA VAL A 68 11.52 -4.75 4.47
C VAL A 68 11.23 -5.17 3.03
N ASP A 69 11.26 -6.47 2.74
CA ASP A 69 10.81 -7.07 1.49
C ASP A 69 9.50 -7.85 1.68
N ASP A 70 8.98 -8.48 0.63
CA ASP A 70 7.71 -9.21 0.69
C ASP A 70 7.79 -10.40 1.67
N ALA A 71 8.97 -10.98 1.90
CA ALA A 71 9.14 -12.07 2.87
C ALA A 71 9.01 -11.56 4.31
N VAL A 72 9.54 -10.36 4.60
CA VAL A 72 9.33 -9.69 5.88
C VAL A 72 7.85 -9.38 6.10
N VAL A 73 7.15 -8.84 5.09
CA VAL A 73 5.70 -8.57 5.18
C VAL A 73 4.92 -9.86 5.43
N GLN A 74 5.26 -10.94 4.73
CA GLN A 74 4.63 -12.24 4.90
C GLN A 74 4.81 -12.78 6.33
N ASP A 75 6.04 -12.75 6.86
CA ASP A 75 6.38 -13.24 8.21
C ASP A 75 5.65 -12.43 9.30
N THR A 76 5.62 -11.09 9.17
CA THR A 76 4.86 -10.23 10.07
C THR A 76 3.37 -10.54 10.04
N ALA A 77 2.77 -10.62 8.84
CA ALA A 77 1.36 -10.89 8.70
C ALA A 77 0.97 -12.26 9.28
N ARG A 78 1.80 -13.29 9.07
CA ARG A 78 1.60 -14.62 9.66
C ARG A 78 1.58 -14.58 11.19
N ALA A 79 2.55 -13.90 11.80
CA ALA A 79 2.65 -13.82 13.26
C ALA A 79 1.48 -13.03 13.88
N LEU A 80 1.08 -11.93 13.25
CA LEU A 80 -0.08 -11.14 13.70
C LEU A 80 -1.39 -11.92 13.54
N ALA A 81 -1.58 -12.62 12.41
CA ALA A 81 -2.74 -13.48 12.22
C ALA A 81 -2.83 -14.56 13.32
N ALA A 82 -1.72 -15.25 13.62
CA ALA A 82 -1.69 -16.25 14.68
C ALA A 82 -2.00 -15.66 16.06
N THR A 83 -1.49 -14.46 16.36
CA THR A 83 -1.75 -13.73 17.61
C THR A 83 -3.22 -13.36 17.77
N TYR A 84 -3.87 -12.86 16.71
CA TYR A 84 -5.30 -12.56 16.78
C TYR A 84 -6.16 -13.83 16.76
N GLU A 85 -5.67 -14.91 16.16
CA GLU A 85 -6.36 -16.20 16.20
C GLU A 85 -6.39 -16.77 17.64
N THR A 86 -5.27 -16.73 18.37
CA THR A 86 -5.23 -17.12 19.78
C THR A 86 -6.07 -16.19 20.65
N ALA A 87 -6.00 -14.88 20.43
CA ALA A 87 -6.81 -13.89 21.14
C ALA A 87 -8.32 -14.12 20.91
N SER A 88 -8.74 -14.45 19.69
CA SER A 88 -10.15 -14.76 19.37
C SER A 88 -10.70 -15.98 20.12
N LYS A 89 -9.81 -16.83 20.65
CA LYS A 89 -10.11 -18.01 21.47
C LYS A 89 -9.99 -17.70 22.97
N GLY A 90 -9.74 -16.44 23.36
CA GLY A 90 -9.57 -16.00 24.74
C GLY A 90 -8.19 -16.30 25.33
N ILE A 91 -7.18 -16.59 24.49
CA ILE A 91 -5.83 -16.92 24.93
C ILE A 91 -4.92 -15.72 24.69
N ILE A 92 -4.35 -15.17 25.76
CA ILE A 92 -3.40 -14.05 25.68
C ILE A 92 -2.01 -14.64 25.38
N TYR A 93 -1.70 -14.74 24.09
CA TYR A 93 -0.40 -15.19 23.60
C TYR A 93 0.00 -14.42 22.34
N GLU A 94 1.20 -13.83 22.36
CA GLU A 94 1.76 -13.12 21.22
C GLU A 94 2.73 -14.05 20.46
N HIS A 95 2.46 -14.26 19.17
CA HIS A 95 3.36 -14.98 18.29
C HIS A 95 4.46 -14.04 17.78
N ARG A 96 5.71 -14.48 17.89
CA ARG A 96 6.86 -13.73 17.40
C ARG A 96 7.15 -14.05 15.93
N PRO A 97 7.37 -13.04 15.06
CA PRO A 97 7.91 -13.27 13.72
C PRO A 97 9.27 -13.96 13.76
N SER A 98 9.64 -14.63 12.67
CA SER A 98 10.91 -15.38 12.58
C SER A 98 12.15 -14.49 12.40
N SER A 99 11.97 -13.25 11.93
CA SER A 99 13.07 -12.31 11.67
C SER A 99 12.94 -11.00 12.48
N LEU A 100 14.08 -10.40 12.81
CA LEU A 100 14.13 -9.10 13.51
C LEU A 100 13.41 -7.99 12.75
N HIS A 101 13.52 -7.99 11.41
CA HIS A 101 12.84 -6.99 10.58
C HIS A 101 11.32 -7.17 10.62
N ALA A 102 10.84 -8.41 10.61
CA ALA A 102 9.41 -8.69 10.74
C ALA A 102 8.89 -8.38 12.14
N GLU A 103 9.70 -8.59 13.18
CA GLU A 103 9.38 -8.17 14.55
C GLU A 103 9.26 -6.66 14.69
N ARG A 104 10.19 -5.89 14.11
CA ARG A 104 10.09 -4.42 14.05
C ARG A 104 8.84 -3.98 13.32
N LEU A 105 8.57 -4.55 12.14
CA LEU A 105 7.38 -4.23 11.37
C LEU A 105 6.09 -4.53 12.16
N ALA A 106 6.03 -5.65 12.88
CA ALA A 106 4.91 -5.99 13.74
C ALA A 106 4.72 -4.96 14.87
N HIS A 107 5.82 -4.53 15.49
CA HIS A 107 5.80 -3.52 16.55
C HIS A 107 5.32 -2.15 16.04
N GLU A 108 5.73 -1.74 14.84
CA GLU A 108 5.28 -0.50 14.20
C GLU A 108 3.81 -0.55 13.77
N LEU A 109 3.31 -1.74 13.38
CA LEU A 109 1.90 -1.92 13.03
C LEU A 109 0.99 -1.90 14.26
N LYS A 110 1.44 -2.42 15.40
CA LYS A 110 0.60 -2.62 16.60
C LYS A 110 -0.15 -1.35 17.06
N PRO A 111 0.47 -0.16 17.19
CA PRO A 111 -0.25 1.07 17.57
C PRO A 111 -1.36 1.48 16.58
N LEU A 112 -1.22 1.12 15.30
CA LEU A 112 -2.23 1.42 14.28
C LEU A 112 -3.43 0.48 14.33
N LEU A 113 -3.27 -0.66 15.02
CA LEU A 113 -4.28 -1.69 15.20
C LEU A 113 -4.95 -1.58 16.57
N GLU A 114 -4.51 -0.69 17.45
CA GLU A 114 -5.13 -0.43 18.74
C GLU A 114 -6.23 0.63 18.60
N ALA A 115 -7.37 0.39 19.26
CA ALA A 115 -8.45 1.35 19.31
C ALA A 115 -8.02 2.61 20.08
N SER A 116 -8.60 3.76 19.75
CA SER A 116 -8.24 5.05 20.36
C SER A 116 -8.51 5.13 21.86
N ASP A 117 -9.33 4.23 22.41
CA ASP A 117 -9.60 4.11 23.85
C ASP A 117 -8.62 3.17 24.58
N GLY A 118 -7.71 2.51 23.85
CA GLY A 118 -6.73 1.56 24.37
C GLY A 118 -7.34 0.26 24.90
N ARG A 119 -8.63 -0.01 24.67
CA ARG A 119 -9.35 -1.17 25.23
C ARG A 119 -9.41 -2.37 24.27
N GLY A 120 -8.44 -2.48 23.38
CA GLY A 120 -8.32 -3.62 22.47
C GLY A 120 -8.07 -3.20 21.03
N PRO A 121 -8.21 -4.15 20.09
CA PRO A 121 -7.98 -3.88 18.69
C PRO A 121 -9.02 -2.93 18.08
N VAL A 122 -8.62 -2.27 16.99
CA VAL A 122 -9.45 -1.34 16.19
C VAL A 122 -10.61 -2.06 15.45
N ALA A 123 -10.55 -3.38 15.37
CA ALA A 123 -11.55 -4.25 14.77
C ALA A 123 -11.65 -5.57 15.54
N SER A 124 -12.64 -6.41 15.23
CA SER A 124 -12.73 -7.73 15.86
C SER A 124 -11.48 -8.57 15.55
N GLU A 125 -11.08 -9.45 16.47
CA GLU A 125 -9.93 -10.34 16.25
C GLU A 125 -10.13 -11.20 15.00
N ARG A 126 -11.38 -11.62 14.71
CA ARG A 126 -11.72 -12.39 13.51
C ARG A 126 -11.46 -11.61 12.22
N ASP A 127 -11.79 -10.32 12.19
CA ASP A 127 -11.54 -9.48 11.01
C ASP A 127 -10.04 -9.23 10.82
N LEU A 128 -9.30 -9.05 11.91
CA LEU A 128 -7.84 -8.93 11.88
C LEU A 128 -7.19 -10.21 11.36
N VAL A 129 -7.62 -11.38 11.83
CA VAL A 129 -7.16 -12.68 11.33
C VAL A 129 -7.38 -12.77 9.81
N GLU A 130 -8.60 -12.49 9.34
CA GLU A 130 -8.94 -12.57 7.91
C GLU A 130 -8.06 -11.63 7.06
N VAL A 131 -7.88 -10.38 7.50
CA VAL A 131 -7.06 -9.40 6.80
C VAL A 131 -5.59 -9.82 6.78
N PHE A 132 -5.00 -10.20 7.91
CA PHE A 132 -3.59 -10.59 7.96
C PHE A 132 -3.32 -11.89 7.19
N GLN A 133 -4.22 -12.86 7.20
CA GLN A 133 -4.09 -14.05 6.35
C GLN A 133 -4.15 -13.73 4.84
N ARG A 134 -4.87 -12.69 4.44
CA ARG A 134 -4.86 -12.21 3.05
C ARG A 134 -3.56 -11.51 2.70
N VAL A 135 -3.05 -10.67 3.59
CA VAL A 135 -1.75 -10.01 3.43
C VAL A 135 -0.62 -11.04 3.34
N GLU A 136 -0.62 -12.04 4.22
CA GLU A 136 0.37 -13.13 4.19
C GLU A 136 0.36 -13.85 2.84
N ARG A 137 -0.82 -14.28 2.38
CA ARG A 137 -0.96 -14.98 1.10
C ARG A 137 -0.53 -14.09 -0.07
N ALA A 138 -0.93 -12.82 -0.07
CA ALA A 138 -0.58 -11.88 -1.12
C ALA A 138 0.94 -11.65 -1.18
N ALA A 139 1.58 -11.36 -0.04
CA ALA A 139 3.03 -11.16 0.02
C ALA A 139 3.81 -12.41 -0.43
N GLY A 140 3.35 -13.61 -0.03
CA GLY A 140 3.96 -14.87 -0.46
C GLY A 140 3.77 -15.22 -1.95
N GLN A 141 2.73 -14.71 -2.60
CA GLN A 141 2.38 -15.03 -4.00
C GLN A 141 2.74 -13.94 -5.00
N ALA A 142 3.06 -12.73 -4.55
CA ALA A 142 3.27 -11.58 -5.43
C ALA A 142 4.44 -11.78 -6.39
N LYS A 143 5.58 -12.24 -5.90
CA LYS A 143 6.78 -12.48 -6.72
C LYS A 143 6.49 -13.38 -7.93
N THR A 144 5.78 -14.49 -7.72
CA THR A 144 5.48 -15.46 -8.77
C THR A 144 4.35 -14.98 -9.69
N THR A 145 3.30 -14.38 -9.12
CA THR A 145 2.09 -14.01 -9.88
C THR A 145 2.28 -12.74 -10.68
N LEU A 146 2.96 -11.74 -10.10
CA LEU A 146 3.28 -10.47 -10.77
C LEU A 146 4.58 -10.55 -11.59
N ARG A 147 5.29 -11.69 -11.54
CA ARG A 147 6.60 -11.89 -12.18
C ARG A 147 7.61 -10.79 -11.80
N GLY A 148 7.59 -10.41 -10.52
CA GLY A 148 8.37 -9.29 -9.98
C GLY A 148 9.61 -9.73 -9.21
N ASN A 149 10.20 -8.76 -8.51
CA ASN A 149 11.34 -8.96 -7.61
C ASN A 149 10.84 -9.40 -6.20
N ASN A 150 11.73 -9.37 -5.19
CA ASN A 150 11.36 -9.68 -3.80
C ASN A 150 10.48 -8.61 -3.12
N ARG A 151 10.16 -7.52 -3.82
CA ARG A 151 9.33 -6.40 -3.36
C ARG A 151 8.07 -6.25 -4.25
N ALA A 152 7.70 -7.27 -5.01
CA ALA A 152 6.60 -7.20 -5.97
C ALA A 152 5.27 -6.79 -5.30
N TYR A 153 5.02 -7.26 -4.07
CA TYR A 153 3.85 -6.89 -3.29
C TYR A 153 3.96 -5.43 -2.81
N LEU A 154 5.10 -5.02 -2.28
CA LEU A 154 5.33 -3.64 -1.85
C LEU A 154 5.21 -2.65 -3.03
N ASP A 155 5.75 -3.00 -4.19
CA ASP A 155 5.66 -2.19 -5.41
C ASP A 155 4.21 -2.08 -5.89
N LEU A 156 3.41 -3.15 -5.76
CA LEU A 156 1.98 -3.12 -6.02
C LEU A 156 1.26 -2.20 -5.03
N VAL A 157 1.51 -2.35 -3.73
CA VAL A 157 0.91 -1.50 -2.69
C VAL A 157 1.25 -0.03 -2.94
N ALA A 158 2.49 0.27 -3.34
CA ALA A 158 2.89 1.63 -3.72
C ALA A 158 2.09 2.17 -4.91
N ARG A 159 1.90 1.38 -5.96
CA ARG A 159 1.05 1.78 -7.10
C ARG A 159 -0.42 1.97 -6.73
N LEU A 160 -0.94 1.21 -5.77
CA LEU A 160 -2.31 1.33 -5.28
C LEU A 160 -2.53 2.56 -4.39
N MET A 161 -1.51 2.96 -3.64
CA MET A 161 -1.56 4.10 -2.70
C MET A 161 -1.19 5.43 -3.37
N GLN A 162 -0.61 5.40 -4.57
CA GLN A 162 -0.37 6.60 -5.35
C GLN A 162 -1.70 7.30 -5.65
N PRO A 163 -1.82 8.61 -5.36
CA PRO A 163 -3.00 9.36 -5.75
C PRO A 163 -3.17 9.24 -7.26
N THR A 164 -4.38 8.86 -7.70
CA THR A 164 -4.71 8.90 -9.12
C THR A 164 -4.52 10.34 -9.58
N PRO A 165 -3.65 10.64 -10.57
CA PRO A 165 -3.37 12.00 -10.98
C PRO A 165 -4.59 12.56 -11.73
N GLY A 166 -5.57 13.05 -10.95
CA GLY A 166 -6.89 13.51 -11.37
C GLY A 166 -7.81 13.92 -10.21
N ASP A 167 -7.53 13.52 -8.95
CA ASP A 167 -8.34 13.89 -7.77
C ASP A 167 -7.81 15.11 -6.99
N SER A 168 -6.75 15.77 -7.46
CA SER A 168 -6.15 16.94 -6.80
C SER A 168 -6.76 18.29 -7.20
N ASP A 169 -7.76 18.33 -8.09
CA ASP A 169 -8.30 19.58 -8.66
C ASP A 169 -9.62 20.08 -8.05
N THR A 170 -9.98 19.61 -6.85
CA THR A 170 -11.08 20.22 -6.07
C THR A 170 -10.59 20.76 -4.74
N ALA A 171 -9.70 21.75 -4.80
CA ALA A 171 -9.47 22.69 -3.71
C ALA A 171 -9.30 24.11 -4.27
N THR A 172 -10.45 24.78 -4.43
CA THR A 172 -10.63 26.23 -4.29
C THR A 172 -9.84 27.13 -5.25
N SER A 173 -10.46 27.48 -6.37
CA SER A 173 -10.27 28.80 -6.97
C SER A 173 -10.82 29.86 -6.01
N ASP A 174 -9.94 30.67 -5.39
CA ASP A 174 -10.08 32.12 -5.43
C ASP A 174 -8.90 32.86 -4.78
N VAL A 175 -8.64 34.04 -5.35
CA VAL A 175 -7.72 35.14 -4.97
C VAL A 175 -6.30 35.12 -5.55
N ALA A 176 -6.15 36.00 -6.56
CA ALA A 176 -4.93 36.46 -7.19
C ALA A 176 -4.01 37.28 -6.26
N GLY A 177 -2.70 37.08 -6.39
CA GLY A 177 -1.63 37.95 -5.87
C GLY A 177 -0.25 37.32 -6.07
N PRO A 178 0.78 38.07 -6.55
CA PRO A 178 2.00 37.46 -7.10
C PRO A 178 3.01 37.16 -6.00
N ARG A 179 3.53 35.93 -5.93
CA ARG A 179 4.72 35.60 -5.13
C ARG A 179 5.64 34.57 -5.80
N ASP A 180 6.89 35.01 -5.80
CA ASP A 180 8.16 34.41 -6.16
C ASP A 180 8.45 33.05 -5.49
N GLY A 181 9.05 32.14 -6.28
CA GLY A 181 10.13 31.26 -5.86
C GLY A 181 9.85 30.14 -4.84
N ARG A 182 9.35 29.00 -5.33
CA ARG A 182 9.88 27.63 -5.08
C ARG A 182 8.93 26.56 -5.65
N ASP A 183 9.37 25.87 -6.70
CA ASP A 183 8.64 24.74 -7.29
C ASP A 183 8.80 23.46 -6.46
N PRO A 184 7.70 22.78 -6.08
CA PRO A 184 7.72 21.38 -5.65
C PRO A 184 7.81 20.44 -6.86
N GLU A 185 8.61 19.38 -6.70
CA GLU A 185 8.70 18.14 -7.49
C GLU A 185 7.78 18.00 -8.73
N ASN A 186 8.34 18.34 -9.90
CA ASN A 186 7.69 18.21 -11.20
C ASN A 186 7.98 16.83 -11.83
N PRO A 187 6.98 16.04 -12.25
CA PRO A 187 7.20 14.73 -12.87
C PRO A 187 7.83 14.88 -14.27
N ARG A 188 8.97 14.23 -14.49
CA ARG A 188 9.75 14.30 -15.74
C ARG A 188 9.46 13.09 -16.63
N ILE A 189 9.07 13.33 -17.88
CA ILE A 189 8.95 12.29 -18.91
C ILE A 189 10.23 12.28 -19.76
N ILE A 190 10.80 11.09 -19.96
CA ILE A 190 11.92 10.85 -20.89
C ILE A 190 11.31 10.32 -22.20
N VAL A 191 11.47 11.08 -23.28
CA VAL A 191 11.11 10.65 -24.64
C VAL A 191 12.40 10.23 -25.37
N PRO A 192 12.43 9.05 -26.03
CA PRO A 192 13.58 8.61 -26.84
C PRO A 192 13.81 9.47 -28.07
#